data_AF-A0A6J8DMH1-F1
#
_entry.id   AF-A0A6J8DMH1-F1
#
_cell.length_a   1.000
_cell.length_b   1.000
_cell.length_c   1.000
_cell.angle_alpha   90.00
_cell.angle_beta   90.00
_cell.angle_gamma   90.00
#
_symmetry.space_group_name_H-M   'P 1'
#
loop_
_entity.id
_entity.type
_entity.pdbx_description
1 polymer ?
#
loop_
_entity_poly.entity_id
_entity_poly.type
_entity_poly.pdbx_seq_one_letter_code
_entity_poly.pdbx_strand_id
1 'polypeptide(L)'
;MDFGMWHEESSLLTTFNTPFGRYRWLRMPFGLSSAPEEYQRRQDQTVEGLPGVRSIVDDILIYGEGDTEEEAIDDHDRKFRALMERFLKYYDPKLQLTVQSDASQTGLGAAVMQEDRPVAYASRALTDTETRYAQIEKELLSVIFGLEKFHSYTYGRTVNVISDHKPLESIMKKPLHAAPKRLQRMLLRLQKYDIILQYRPGKEMYLADT
;
A
#
# COMPACT_ATOMS: atom_id res chain seq x y z
N MET A 1 -2.35 -17.63 4.25
CA MET A 1 -3.59 -16.84 4.47
C MET A 1 -3.76 -15.99 3.23
N ASP A 2 -4.64 -16.40 2.31
CA ASP A 2 -4.91 -15.65 1.08
C ASP A 2 -5.77 -14.44 1.41
N PHE A 3 -5.11 -13.33 1.75
CA PHE A 3 -5.74 -12.04 1.93
C PHE A 3 -6.27 -11.54 0.57
N GLY A 4 -7.48 -11.97 0.25
CA GLY A 4 -8.34 -11.33 -0.75
C GLY A 4 -8.61 -12.11 -2.03
N MET A 5 -8.24 -13.39 -2.16
CA MET A 5 -8.70 -14.17 -3.31
C MET A 5 -10.15 -14.59 -3.12
N TRP A 6 -11.01 -14.03 -3.96
CA TRP A 6 -12.29 -14.60 -4.31
C TRP A 6 -12.01 -15.97 -4.97
N HIS A 7 -12.68 -17.04 -4.54
CA HIS A 7 -12.43 -18.37 -5.11
C HIS A 7 -12.68 -18.33 -6.63
N GLU A 8 -11.87 -19.01 -7.43
CA GLU A 8 -11.96 -18.91 -8.89
C GLU A 8 -13.36 -19.32 -9.39
N GLU A 9 -13.98 -20.31 -8.76
CA GLU A 9 -15.37 -20.70 -9.05
C GLU A 9 -16.36 -19.58 -8.75
N SER A 10 -16.20 -18.88 -7.62
CA SER A 10 -17.02 -17.74 -7.27
C SER A 10 -16.80 -16.56 -8.23
N SER A 11 -15.60 -16.41 -8.81
CA SER A 11 -15.27 -15.34 -9.77
C SER A 11 -16.03 -15.54 -11.08
N LEU A 12 -16.19 -16.79 -11.51
CA LEU A 12 -16.96 -17.11 -12.71
C LEU A 12 -18.44 -16.71 -12.59
N LEU A 13 -19.01 -16.78 -11.38
CA LEU A 13 -20.40 -16.39 -11.11
C LEU A 13 -20.64 -14.88 -11.21
N THR A 14 -19.59 -14.06 -11.16
CA THR A 14 -19.69 -12.59 -11.27
C THR A 14 -19.35 -12.08 -12.67
N THR A 15 -19.43 -12.96 -13.68
CA THR A 15 -19.14 -12.60 -15.09
C THR A 15 -20.22 -11.66 -15.64
N PHE A 16 -19.79 -10.57 -16.28
CA PHE A 16 -20.66 -9.63 -16.96
C PHE A 16 -20.22 -9.37 -18.40
N ASN A 17 -21.18 -8.98 -19.24
CA ASN A 17 -20.94 -8.66 -20.65
C ASN A 17 -20.81 -7.16 -20.84
N THR A 18 -19.86 -6.76 -21.69
CA THR A 18 -19.73 -5.41 -22.23
C THR A 18 -19.71 -5.49 -23.76
N PRO A 19 -19.93 -4.39 -24.49
CA PRO A 19 -19.71 -4.35 -25.94
C PRO A 19 -18.28 -4.75 -26.38
N PHE A 20 -17.33 -4.75 -25.44
CA PHE A 20 -15.91 -5.02 -25.68
C PHE A 20 -15.46 -6.40 -25.19
N GLY A 21 -16.39 -7.25 -24.73
CA GLY A 21 -16.10 -8.61 -24.28
C GLY A 21 -16.68 -8.95 -22.91
N ARG A 22 -16.30 -10.13 -22.42
CA ARG A 22 -16.75 -10.70 -21.14
C ARG A 22 -15.69 -10.54 -20.08
N TYR A 23 -16.09 -9.99 -18.93
CA TYR A 23 -15.21 -9.71 -17.81
C TYR A 23 -15.77 -10.36 -16.55
N ARG A 24 -14.89 -10.67 -15.59
CA ARG A 24 -15.26 -11.24 -14.28
C ARG A 24 -14.55 -10.48 -13.18
N TRP A 25 -15.14 -10.42 -11.99
CA TRP A 25 -14.50 -9.77 -10.85
C TRP A 25 -13.48 -10.70 -10.19
N LEU A 26 -12.26 -10.20 -10.00
CA LEU A 26 -11.19 -10.92 -9.30
C LEU A 26 -11.19 -10.67 -7.78
N ARG A 27 -11.97 -9.68 -7.35
CA ARG A 27 -12.22 -9.30 -5.95
C ARG A 27 -13.73 -9.24 -5.74
N MET A 28 -14.16 -9.16 -4.48
CA MET A 28 -15.57 -9.07 -4.13
C MET A 28 -16.20 -7.80 -4.75
N PRO A 29 -17.19 -7.92 -5.66
CA PRO A 29 -17.86 -6.76 -6.24
C PRO A 29 -18.89 -6.16 -5.27
N PHE A 30 -19.11 -4.85 -5.41
CA PHE A 30 -20.25 -4.19 -4.79
C PHE A 30 -21.58 -4.75 -5.32
N GLY A 31 -22.59 -4.84 -4.46
CA GLY A 31 -23.95 -5.27 -4.82
C GLY A 31 -24.27 -6.75 -4.60
N LEU A 32 -23.31 -7.57 -4.12
CA LEU A 32 -23.62 -8.91 -3.63
C LEU A 32 -24.26 -8.85 -2.24
N SER A 33 -25.33 -9.61 -2.03
CA SER A 33 -26.06 -9.62 -0.76
C SER A 33 -25.22 -10.14 0.41
N SER A 34 -24.30 -11.08 0.16
CA SER A 34 -23.40 -11.64 1.19
C SER A 34 -22.11 -10.84 1.39
N ALA A 35 -21.81 -9.86 0.52
CA ALA A 35 -20.56 -9.10 0.62
C ALA A 35 -20.39 -8.36 1.96
N PRO A 36 -21.41 -7.67 2.50
CA PRO A 36 -21.28 -6.98 3.79
C PRO A 36 -20.99 -7.93 4.95
N GLU A 37 -21.63 -9.10 4.98
CA GLU A 37 -21.45 -10.09 6.06
C GLU A 37 -20.06 -10.70 6.02
N GLU A 38 -19.58 -11.10 4.84
CA GLU A 38 -18.22 -11.64 4.68
C GLU A 38 -17.14 -10.60 4.96
N TYR A 39 -17.39 -9.33 4.63
CA TYR A 39 -16.48 -8.23 4.96
C TYR A 39 -16.42 -7.98 6.46
N GLN A 40 -17.57 -7.85 7.13
CA GLN A 40 -17.66 -7.69 8.58
C GLN A 40 -16.96 -8.86 9.31
N ARG A 41 -17.24 -10.11 8.90
CA ARG A 41 -16.63 -11.30 9.48
C ARG A 41 -15.10 -11.27 9.41
N ARG A 42 -14.53 -10.82 8.29
CA ARG A 42 -13.08 -10.72 8.12
C ARG A 42 -12.48 -9.61 8.97
N GLN A 43 -13.17 -8.48 9.10
CA GLN A 43 -12.72 -7.43 10.01
C GLN A 43 -12.79 -7.87 11.47
N ASP A 44 -13.85 -8.56 11.88
CA ASP A 44 -13.97 -9.07 13.25
C ASP A 44 -12.82 -10.05 13.58
N GLN A 45 -12.44 -10.90 12.62
CA GLN A 45 -11.26 -11.79 12.73
C GLN A 45 -9.93 -11.04 12.87
N THR A 46 -9.79 -9.84 12.29
CA THR A 46 -8.54 -9.08 12.39
C THR A 46 -8.35 -8.48 13.78
N VAL A 47 -9.44 -8.10 14.44
CA VAL A 47 -9.43 -7.54 15.80
C VAL A 47 -9.66 -8.59 16.91
N GLU A 48 -10.03 -9.81 16.54
CA GLU A 48 -10.33 -10.90 17.48
C GLU A 48 -9.18 -11.14 18.47
N GLY A 49 -9.50 -11.17 19.76
CA GLY A 49 -8.55 -11.37 20.85
C GLY A 49 -7.88 -10.10 21.39
N LEU A 50 -8.20 -8.93 20.85
CA LEU A 50 -7.75 -7.64 21.39
C LEU A 50 -8.83 -7.03 22.30
N PRO A 51 -8.64 -7.02 23.64
CA PRO A 51 -9.63 -6.43 24.55
C PRO A 51 -9.74 -4.93 24.32
N GLY A 52 -10.97 -4.39 24.33
CA GLY A 52 -11.23 -2.97 24.10
C GLY A 52 -11.02 -2.48 22.66
N VAL A 53 -10.88 -3.40 21.71
CA VAL A 53 -10.91 -3.11 20.27
C VAL A 53 -12.11 -3.79 19.64
N ARG A 54 -12.92 -3.07 18.86
CA ARG A 54 -14.10 -3.61 18.16
C ARG A 54 -14.15 -3.10 16.73
N SER A 55 -14.53 -3.98 15.81
CA SER A 55 -14.90 -3.55 14.46
C SER A 55 -16.35 -3.12 14.43
N ILE A 56 -16.63 -2.00 13.80
CA ILE A 56 -17.97 -1.44 13.60
C ILE A 56 -18.09 -1.09 12.11
N VAL A 57 -18.58 -2.03 11.31
CA VAL A 57 -18.77 -1.86 9.86
C VAL A 57 -17.48 -1.53 9.12
N ASP A 58 -17.16 -0.25 8.95
CA ASP A 58 -15.94 0.22 8.26
C ASP A 58 -14.91 0.79 9.23
N ASP A 59 -15.28 1.00 10.49
CA ASP A 59 -14.46 1.67 11.51
C ASP A 59 -13.95 0.68 12.56
N ILE A 60 -12.73 0.91 13.05
CA ILE A 60 -12.20 0.21 14.23
C ILE A 60 -12.30 1.14 15.44
N LEU A 61 -13.11 0.76 16.43
CA LEU A 61 -13.24 1.46 17.70
C LEU A 61 -12.22 0.90 18.71
N ILE A 62 -11.44 1.79 19.31
CA ILE A 62 -10.49 1.49 20.39
C ILE A 62 -10.88 2.35 21.57
N TYR A 63 -11.03 1.75 22.75
CA TYR A 63 -11.38 2.48 23.96
C TYR A 63 -10.60 1.96 25.17
N GLY A 64 -10.20 2.88 26.03
CA GLY A 64 -9.53 2.62 27.29
C GLY A 64 -10.51 2.51 28.46
N GLU A 65 -10.11 1.77 29.49
CA GLU A 65 -10.87 1.61 30.74
C GLU A 65 -9.95 1.96 31.92
N GLY A 66 -10.47 2.70 32.91
CA GLY A 66 -9.73 3.11 34.11
C GLY A 66 -10.63 3.84 35.10
N ASP A 67 -10.23 3.88 36.38
CA ASP A 67 -10.96 4.63 37.42
C ASP A 67 -10.68 6.14 37.33
N THR A 68 -9.61 6.51 36.62
CA THR A 68 -9.22 7.88 36.29
C THR A 68 -9.03 8.07 34.78
N GLU A 69 -9.04 9.32 34.32
CA GLU A 69 -8.79 9.65 32.92
C GLU A 69 -7.37 9.26 32.48
N GLU A 70 -6.36 9.44 33.35
CA GLU A 70 -4.98 9.04 33.06
C GLU A 70 -4.86 7.52 32.85
N GLU A 71 -5.46 6.71 33.72
CA GLU A 71 -5.47 5.25 33.56
C GLU A 71 -6.20 4.80 32.28
N ALA A 72 -7.31 5.46 31.94
CA ALA A 72 -8.04 5.17 30.71
C ALA A 72 -7.22 5.53 29.46
N ILE A 73 -6.47 6.63 29.47
CA ILE A 73 -5.58 7.01 28.37
C ILE A 73 -4.43 6.00 28.21
N ASP A 74 -3.80 5.60 29.32
CA ASP A 74 -2.70 4.62 29.28
C ASP A 74 -3.17 3.25 28.77
N ASP A 75 -4.36 2.80 29.20
CA ASP A 75 -4.97 1.56 28.71
C ASP A 75 -5.36 1.65 27.23
N HIS A 76 -5.94 2.78 26.79
CA HIS A 76 -6.22 3.05 25.38
C HIS A 76 -4.95 2.96 24.53
N ASP A 77 -3.87 3.62 24.93
CA ASP A 77 -2.60 3.64 24.22
C ASP A 77 -1.98 2.25 24.11
N ARG A 78 -2.09 1.44 25.18
CA ARG A 78 -1.66 0.05 25.17
C ARG A 78 -2.45 -0.78 24.16
N LYS A 79 -3.78 -0.64 24.13
CA LYS A 79 -4.66 -1.34 23.17
C LYS A 79 -4.41 -0.89 21.74
N PHE A 80 -4.20 0.42 21.53
CA PHE A 80 -3.83 0.98 20.22
C PHE A 80 -2.51 0.38 19.72
N ARG A 81 -1.47 0.30 20.57
CA ARG A 81 -0.19 -0.33 20.20
C ARG A 81 -0.38 -1.82 19.84
N ALA A 82 -1.15 -2.57 20.62
CA ALA A 82 -1.42 -3.98 20.34
C ALA A 82 -2.16 -4.19 19.00
N LEU A 83 -3.08 -3.30 18.64
CA LEU A 83 -3.71 -3.31 17.32
C LEU A 83 -2.69 -3.02 16.22
N MET A 84 -1.87 -1.98 16.41
CA MET A 84 -0.86 -1.57 15.44
C MET A 84 0.20 -2.65 15.22
N GLU A 85 0.62 -3.40 16.24
CA GLU A 85 1.53 -4.55 16.11
C GLU A 85 0.97 -5.68 15.23
N ARG A 86 -0.36 -5.80 15.16
CA ARG A 86 -1.02 -6.80 14.32
C ARG A 86 -1.03 -6.40 12.86
N PHE A 87 -1.13 -5.10 12.58
CA PHE A 87 -1.14 -4.58 11.21
C PHE A 87 0.23 -4.16 10.69
N LEU A 88 1.12 -3.71 11.57
CA LEU A 88 2.43 -3.16 11.24
C LEU A 88 3.54 -3.86 12.03
N LYS A 89 4.66 -4.04 11.35
CA LYS A 89 5.91 -4.49 11.93
C LYS A 89 6.71 -3.29 12.44
N TYR A 90 7.24 -3.40 13.65
CA TYR A 90 8.24 -2.45 14.13
C TYR A 90 9.47 -2.44 13.23
N TYR A 91 9.94 -1.24 12.92
CA TYR A 91 11.12 -1.05 12.11
C TYR A 91 12.36 -1.61 12.80
N ASP A 92 13.09 -2.50 12.11
CA ASP A 92 14.41 -2.98 12.52
C ASP A 92 15.49 -2.45 11.57
N PRO A 93 16.45 -1.64 12.05
CA PRO A 93 17.53 -1.11 11.22
C PRO A 93 18.40 -2.18 10.54
N LYS A 94 18.45 -3.42 11.05
CA LYS A 94 19.28 -4.49 10.50
C LYS A 94 18.64 -5.21 9.31
N LEU A 95 17.33 -5.11 9.18
CA LEU A 95 16.60 -5.81 8.13
C LEU A 95 16.56 -4.98 6.84
N GLN A 96 16.52 -5.69 5.71
CA GLN A 96 16.45 -5.07 4.40
C GLN A 96 15.12 -4.31 4.23
N LEU A 97 15.22 -3.06 3.78
CA LEU A 97 14.07 -2.21 3.56
C LEU A 97 13.57 -2.38 2.13
N THR A 98 12.28 -2.63 1.98
CA THR A 98 11.61 -2.68 0.68
C THR A 98 10.53 -1.60 0.63
N VAL A 99 10.55 -0.77 -0.40
CA VAL A 99 9.50 0.21 -0.69
C VAL A 99 8.69 -0.29 -1.86
N GLN A 100 7.42 -0.56 -1.64
CA GLN A 100 6.45 -0.80 -2.71
C GLN A 100 5.79 0.53 -3.05
N SER A 101 5.67 0.84 -4.33
CA SER A 101 5.00 2.07 -4.77
C SER A 101 4.09 1.78 -5.95
N ASP A 102 2.92 2.41 -5.94
CA ASP A 102 1.93 2.32 -6.99
C ASP A 102 1.39 3.72 -7.34
N ALA A 103 1.02 3.92 -8.60
CA ALA A 103 0.43 5.14 -9.08
C ALA A 103 -0.89 4.88 -9.81
N SER A 104 -1.97 5.40 -9.24
CA SER A 104 -3.29 5.37 -9.86
C SER A 104 -3.53 6.63 -10.72
N GLN A 105 -4.70 6.70 -11.34
CA GLN A 105 -5.07 7.89 -12.12
C GLN A 105 -5.20 9.16 -11.26
N THR A 106 -5.54 9.00 -9.98
CA THR A 106 -5.92 10.07 -9.06
C THR A 106 -5.02 10.19 -7.83
N GLY A 107 -4.20 9.18 -7.53
CA GLY A 107 -3.38 9.16 -6.32
C GLY A 107 -2.07 8.40 -6.48
N LEU A 108 -1.22 8.57 -5.48
CA LEU A 108 0.04 7.85 -5.31
C LEU A 108 -0.03 7.07 -4.01
N GLY A 109 0.41 5.82 -4.03
CA GLY A 109 0.56 4.97 -2.86
C GLY A 109 2.00 4.53 -2.68
N ALA A 110 2.45 4.42 -1.44
CA ALA A 110 3.71 3.82 -1.09
C ALA A 110 3.62 3.09 0.26
N ALA A 111 4.21 1.91 0.34
CA ALA A 111 4.32 1.11 1.55
C ALA A 111 5.78 0.74 1.80
N VAL A 112 6.23 0.92 3.03
CA VAL A 112 7.53 0.42 3.51
C VAL A 112 7.31 -0.95 4.12
N MET A 113 8.13 -1.91 3.74
CA MET A 113 8.01 -3.32 4.11
C MET A 113 9.35 -3.87 4.61
N GLN A 114 9.29 -4.79 5.57
CA GLN A 114 10.43 -5.60 6.01
C GLN A 114 10.00 -7.05 6.23
N GLU A 115 10.64 -8.00 5.54
CA GLU A 115 10.25 -9.43 5.54
C GLU A 115 8.75 -9.62 5.19
N ASP A 116 8.32 -8.98 4.11
CA ASP A 116 6.92 -9.02 3.62
C ASP A 116 5.85 -8.55 4.62
N ARG A 117 6.25 -7.89 5.71
CA ARG A 117 5.35 -7.19 6.63
C ARG A 117 5.47 -5.68 6.48
N PRO A 118 4.36 -4.94 6.47
CA PRO A 118 4.35 -3.49 6.37
C PRO A 118 4.87 -2.84 7.64
N VAL A 119 5.72 -1.84 7.50
CA VAL A 119 6.22 -0.98 8.57
C VAL A 119 5.44 0.33 8.60
N ALA A 120 5.15 0.89 7.42
CA ALA A 120 4.41 2.14 7.28
C ALA A 120 3.76 2.26 5.90
N TYR A 121 2.65 2.99 5.83
CA TYR A 121 1.96 3.35 4.59
C TYR A 121 1.93 4.86 4.40
N ALA A 122 1.88 5.28 3.15
CA ALA A 122 1.67 6.65 2.77
C ALA A 122 0.90 6.71 1.46
N SER A 123 -0.07 7.61 1.40
CA SER A 123 -0.78 7.93 0.17
C SER A 123 -0.98 9.44 0.06
N ARG A 124 -1.13 9.92 -1.18
CA ARG A 124 -1.44 11.32 -1.48
C ARG A 124 -2.20 11.42 -2.79
N ALA A 125 -3.18 12.31 -2.84
CA ALA A 125 -3.85 12.68 -4.09
C ALA A 125 -2.88 13.41 -5.05
N LEU A 126 -2.99 13.10 -6.34
CA LEU A 126 -2.27 13.83 -7.37
C LEU A 126 -2.82 15.26 -7.46
N THR A 127 -1.93 16.23 -7.65
CA THR A 127 -2.33 17.59 -8.00
C THR A 127 -2.89 17.62 -9.42
N ASP A 128 -3.68 18.65 -9.76
CA ASP A 128 -4.20 18.86 -11.12
C ASP A 128 -3.12 18.78 -12.20
N THR A 129 -1.89 19.17 -11.88
CA THR A 129 -0.77 19.10 -12.82
C THR A 129 -0.23 17.68 -12.96
N GLU A 130 -0.10 16.95 -11.86
CA GLU A 130 0.42 15.58 -11.84
C GLU A 130 -0.59 14.59 -12.46
N THR A 131 -1.90 14.86 -12.41
CA THR A 131 -2.91 14.01 -13.06
C THR A 131 -2.72 13.94 -14.59
N ARG A 132 -2.15 15.00 -15.19
CA ARG A 132 -1.84 15.09 -16.64
C ARG A 132 -0.50 14.47 -17.02
N TYR A 133 0.23 13.89 -16.07
CA TYR A 133 1.50 13.23 -16.36
C TYR A 133 1.27 11.91 -17.10
N ALA A 134 2.24 11.51 -17.92
CA ALA A 134 2.21 10.18 -18.53
C ALA A 134 2.27 9.10 -17.44
N GLN A 135 1.70 7.92 -17.68
CA GLN A 135 1.67 6.85 -16.65
C GLN A 135 3.07 6.60 -16.09
N ILE A 136 4.06 6.43 -16.97
CA ILE A 136 5.46 6.21 -16.56
C ILE A 136 6.05 7.32 -15.68
N GLU A 137 5.61 8.57 -15.85
CA GLU A 137 6.00 9.69 -14.99
C GLU A 137 5.29 9.61 -13.65
N LYS A 138 4.02 9.19 -13.60
CA LYS A 138 3.29 8.96 -12.33
C LYS A 138 3.91 7.81 -11.53
N GLU A 139 4.31 6.74 -12.19
CA GLU A 139 5.01 5.62 -11.56
C GLU A 139 6.38 6.04 -10.98
N LEU A 140 7.14 6.83 -11.72
CA LEU A 140 8.40 7.36 -11.17
C LEU A 140 8.13 8.31 -10.00
N LEU A 141 7.01 9.04 -10.05
CA LEU A 141 6.60 9.96 -8.99
C LEU A 141 6.16 9.20 -7.72
N SER A 142 5.49 8.05 -7.83
CA SER A 142 5.12 7.22 -6.67
C SER A 142 6.35 6.70 -5.95
N VAL A 143 7.37 6.24 -6.70
CA VAL A 143 8.68 5.83 -6.13
C VAL A 143 9.32 6.99 -5.36
N ILE A 144 9.42 8.17 -5.99
CA ILE A 144 10.02 9.34 -5.36
C ILE A 144 9.23 9.76 -4.12
N PHE A 145 7.90 9.77 -4.20
CA PHE A 145 7.03 10.08 -3.08
C PHE A 145 7.27 9.13 -1.91
N GLY A 146 7.33 7.82 -2.16
CA GLY A 146 7.65 6.84 -1.13
C GLY A 146 9.00 7.11 -0.48
N LEU A 147 10.07 7.25 -1.28
CA LEU A 147 11.41 7.49 -0.76
C LEU A 147 11.53 8.79 0.04
N GLU A 148 10.84 9.85 -0.38
CA GLU A 148 10.83 11.15 0.30
C GLU A 148 9.97 11.16 1.56
N LYS A 149 8.78 10.58 1.49
CA LYS A 149 7.89 10.50 2.66
C LYS A 149 8.52 9.67 3.76
N PHE A 150 9.26 8.63 3.39
CA PHE A 150 9.97 7.73 4.29
C PHE A 150 11.47 8.05 4.39
N HIS A 151 11.87 9.31 4.18
CA HIS A 151 13.28 9.71 4.16
C HIS A 151 14.05 9.25 5.42
N SER A 152 13.43 9.32 6.60
CA SER A 152 14.03 8.85 7.86
C SER A 152 14.37 7.35 7.87
N TYR A 153 13.67 6.54 7.07
CA TYR A 153 13.92 5.11 6.91
C TYR A 153 14.83 4.80 5.71
N THR A 154 14.68 5.53 4.60
CA THR A 154 15.30 5.21 3.31
C THR A 154 16.67 5.85 3.10
N TYR A 155 16.97 6.95 3.79
CA TYR A 155 18.22 7.66 3.60
C TYR A 155 19.42 6.94 4.23
N GLY A 156 20.57 6.98 3.55
CA GLY A 156 21.83 6.42 4.06
C GLY A 156 21.95 4.90 4.02
N ARG A 157 21.05 4.20 3.30
CA ARG A 157 21.11 2.74 3.11
C ARG A 157 20.60 2.33 1.74
N THR A 158 20.91 1.09 1.36
CA THR A 158 20.37 0.46 0.16
C THR A 158 18.91 0.06 0.38
N VAL A 159 18.03 0.53 -0.50
CA VAL A 159 16.59 0.29 -0.45
C VAL A 159 16.15 -0.48 -1.69
N ASN A 160 15.44 -1.59 -1.50
CA ASN A 160 14.79 -2.26 -2.62
C ASN A 160 13.50 -1.52 -2.96
N VAL A 161 13.31 -1.17 -4.23
CA VAL A 161 12.06 -0.56 -4.69
C VAL A 161 11.35 -1.57 -5.58
N ILE A 162 10.09 -1.84 -5.30
CA ILE A 162 9.23 -2.72 -6.09
C ILE A 162 8.14 -1.88 -6.76
N SER A 163 7.97 -2.06 -8.07
CA SER A 163 6.89 -1.45 -8.86
C SER A 163 6.34 -2.43 -9.90
N ASP A 164 5.08 -2.25 -10.29
CA ASP A 164 4.38 -2.96 -11.35
C ASP A 164 4.66 -2.41 -12.76
N HIS A 165 5.51 -1.39 -12.88
CA HIS A 165 5.78 -0.76 -14.16
C HIS A 165 7.14 -1.15 -14.71
N LYS A 166 7.18 -2.27 -15.47
CA LYS A 166 8.39 -2.78 -16.15
C LYS A 166 9.23 -1.71 -16.87
N PRO A 167 8.62 -0.69 -17.55
CA PRO A 167 9.39 0.39 -18.18
C PRO A 167 10.26 1.23 -17.22
N LEU A 168 10.01 1.24 -15.91
CA LEU A 168 10.85 1.97 -14.96
C LEU A 168 12.28 1.43 -14.89
N GLU A 169 12.48 0.11 -15.01
CA GLU A 169 13.81 -0.48 -15.07
C GLU A 169 14.63 0.05 -16.26
N SER A 170 13.93 0.31 -17.38
CA SER A 170 14.55 0.90 -18.58
C SER A 170 14.91 2.36 -18.35
N ILE A 171 14.04 3.13 -17.68
CA ILE A 171 14.30 4.55 -17.39
C ILE A 171 15.52 4.72 -16.48
N MET A 172 15.68 3.88 -15.45
CA MET A 172 16.83 3.96 -14.54
C MET A 172 18.17 3.72 -15.25
N LYS A 173 18.15 2.93 -16.34
CA LYS A 173 19.34 2.67 -17.17
C LYS A 173 19.59 3.74 -18.23
N LYS A 174 18.62 4.60 -18.53
CA LYS A 174 18.79 5.64 -19.55
C LYS A 174 19.71 6.75 -19.02
N PRO A 175 20.65 7.23 -19.84
CA PRO A 175 21.47 8.36 -19.43
C PRO A 175 20.62 9.62 -19.30
N LEU A 176 20.87 10.42 -18.27
CA LEU A 176 20.04 11.59 -17.92
C LEU A 176 19.80 12.52 -19.12
N HIS A 177 20.82 12.80 -19.93
CA HIS A 177 20.73 13.73 -21.06
C HIS A 177 19.73 13.29 -22.15
N ALA A 178 19.43 11.99 -22.26
CA ALA A 178 18.49 11.46 -23.24
C ALA A 178 17.03 11.44 -22.74
N ALA A 179 16.80 11.70 -21.45
CA ALA A 179 15.47 11.74 -20.87
C ALA A 179 14.79 13.11 -21.08
N PRO A 180 13.45 13.17 -21.18
CA PRO A 180 12.70 14.43 -21.12
C PRO A 180 13.02 15.24 -19.86
N LYS A 181 12.95 16.58 -19.95
CA LYS A 181 13.31 17.51 -18.85
C LYS A 181 12.61 17.20 -17.50
N ARG A 182 11.35 16.73 -17.53
CA ARG A 182 10.63 16.35 -16.30
C ARG A 182 11.23 15.10 -15.67
N LEU A 183 11.41 14.05 -16.46
CA LEU A 183 12.05 12.81 -16.02
C LEU A 183 13.49 13.05 -15.54
N GLN A 184 14.24 13.93 -16.19
CA GLN A 184 15.57 14.36 -15.71
C GLN A 184 15.52 14.91 -14.27
N ARG A 185 14.59 15.84 -14.00
CA ARG A 185 14.41 16.42 -12.66
C ARG A 185 14.02 15.36 -11.63
N MET A 186 13.23 14.38 -12.02
CA MET A 186 12.81 13.27 -11.16
C MET A 186 13.96 12.31 -10.87
N LEU A 187 14.74 11.96 -11.89
CA LEU A 187 15.95 11.14 -11.74
C LEU A 187 16.99 11.81 -10.84
N LEU A 188 17.18 13.13 -10.93
CA LEU A 188 18.06 13.88 -10.03
C LEU A 188 17.59 13.79 -8.56
N ARG A 189 16.28 13.76 -8.30
CA ARG A 189 15.75 13.56 -6.94
C ARG A 189 16.02 12.14 -6.44
N LEU A 190 16.06 11.14 -7.31
CA LEU A 190 16.35 9.76 -6.92
C LEU A 190 17.81 9.54 -6.56
N GLN A 191 18.75 10.29 -7.15
CA GLN A 191 20.19 10.14 -6.90
C GLN A 191 20.61 10.31 -5.44
N LYS A 192 19.79 10.95 -4.60
CA LYS A 192 20.07 11.07 -3.15
C LYS A 192 19.90 9.75 -2.38
N TYR A 193 19.29 8.73 -3.00
CA TYR A 193 19.00 7.44 -2.39
C TYR A 193 19.75 6.33 -3.13
N ASP A 194 20.25 5.35 -2.39
CA ASP A 194 20.81 4.12 -2.96
C ASP A 194 19.69 3.11 -3.16
N ILE A 195 19.24 2.93 -4.40
CA ILE A 195 18.04 2.14 -4.73
C ILE A 195 18.34 0.99 -5.68
N ILE A 196 17.73 -0.16 -5.38
CA ILE A 196 17.68 -1.33 -6.27
C ILE A 196 16.23 -1.50 -6.72
N LEU A 197 15.94 -1.06 -7.94
CA LEU A 197 14.61 -1.17 -8.53
C LEU A 197 14.38 -2.58 -9.10
N GLN A 198 13.26 -3.21 -8.74
CA GLN A 198 12.83 -4.52 -9.22
C GLN A 198 11.38 -4.45 -9.70
N TYR A 199 11.13 -4.95 -10.90
CA TYR A 199 9.76 -5.14 -11.40
C TYR A 199 9.11 -6.38 -10.78
N ARG A 200 7.88 -6.23 -10.24
CA ARG A 200 6.99 -7.35 -9.91
C ARG A 200 5.60 -7.12 -10.50
N PRO A 201 4.97 -8.12 -11.13
CA PRO A 201 3.62 -7.97 -11.66
C PRO A 201 2.61 -7.70 -10.54
N GLY A 202 1.65 -6.80 -10.77
CA GLY A 202 0.67 -6.38 -9.75
C GLY A 202 -0.13 -7.51 -9.09
N LYS A 203 -0.31 -8.66 -9.78
CA LYS A 203 -0.94 -9.86 -9.20
C LYS A 203 -0.19 -10.44 -8.00
N GLU A 204 1.11 -10.16 -7.87
CA GLU A 204 1.97 -10.59 -6.76
C GLU A 204 2.16 -9.49 -5.71
N MET A 205 1.64 -8.27 -5.94
CA MET A 205 1.65 -7.18 -4.98
C MET A 205 0.35 -7.16 -4.18
N TYR A 206 0.31 -7.97 -3.13
CA TYR A 206 -0.86 -8.13 -2.25
C TYR A 206 -1.31 -6.85 -1.53
N LEU A 207 -0.48 -5.80 -1.54
CA LEU A 207 -0.61 -4.63 -0.67
C LEU A 207 -0.76 -3.29 -1.38
N ALA A 208 -0.52 -3.23 -2.69
CA ALA A 208 -0.46 -1.96 -3.43
C ALA A 208 -1.74 -1.64 -4.24
N ASP A 209 -2.72 -2.54 -4.28
CA ASP A 209 -3.95 -2.41 -5.11
C ASP A 209 -5.21 -2.15 -4.25
N THR A 210 -5.09 -1.31 -3.21
CA THR A 210 -6.20 -0.91 -2.31
C THR A 210 -6.49 0.59 -2.45
#